data_AF-A0A227J426-F1
#
_entry.id   AF-A0A227J426-F1
#
_cell.length_a   1.000
_cell.length_b   1.000
_cell.length_c   1.000
_cell.angle_alpha   90.00
_cell.angle_beta   90.00
_cell.angle_gamma   90.00
#
_symmetry.space_group_name_H-M   'P 1'
#
loop_
_entity.id
_entity.type
_entity.pdbx_description
1 polymer ?
#
loop_
_entity_poly.entity_id
_entity_poly.type
_entity_poly.pdbx_seq_one_letter_code
_entity_poly.pdbx_strand_id
1 'polypeptide(L)' 'MENIQTLTQLLKNSHCEYQIFDLGRRIKTIDSQLFADVEKGQCPYPYPMQRKAHLAIAYWNEQKQPWIWFLKFE' A
#
# COMPACT_ATOMS: atom_id res chain seq x y z
N MET A 1 -9.12 21.47 -6.35
CA MET A 1 -9.28 20.01 -6.52
C MET A 1 -7.98 19.37 -6.09
N GLU A 2 -7.94 18.80 -4.89
CA GLU A 2 -6.76 18.10 -4.40
C GLU A 2 -6.56 16.86 -5.29
N ASN A 3 -5.52 16.90 -6.11
CA ASN A 3 -5.15 15.79 -6.97
C ASN A 3 -4.60 14.72 -6.03
N ILE A 4 -5.39 13.68 -5.74
CA ILE A 4 -4.92 12.51 -5.00
C ILE A 4 -3.90 11.81 -5.91
N GLN A 5 -2.62 12.15 -5.72
CA GLN A 5 -1.53 11.65 -6.56
C GLN A 5 -0.96 10.33 -6.04
N THR A 6 -1.22 9.99 -4.78
CA THR A 6 -0.68 8.79 -4.13
C THR A 6 -1.79 8.02 -3.41
N LEU A 7 -1.66 6.70 -3.43
CA LEU A 7 -2.53 5.78 -2.74
C LEU A 7 -2.44 5.97 -1.21
N THR A 8 -1.26 6.32 -0.70
CA THR A 8 -1.04 6.71 0.69
C THR A 8 -1.93 7.91 1.09
N GLN A 9 -2.02 8.95 0.25
CA GLN A 9 -2.91 10.08 0.54
C GLN A 9 -4.38 9.67 0.56
N LEU A 10 -4.80 8.78 -0.35
CA LEU A 10 -6.18 8.28 -0.37
C LEU A 10 -6.52 7.54 0.94
N LEU A 11 -5.63 6.66 1.38
CA LEU A 11 -5.81 5.88 2.61
C LEU A 11 -5.80 6.78 3.85
N LYS A 12 -4.89 7.76 3.92
CA LYS A 12 -4.85 8.74 5.02
C LYS A 12 -6.11 9.60 5.07
N ASN A 13 -6.61 10.07 3.93
CA ASN A 13 -7.83 10.89 3.87
C ASN A 13 -9.09 10.12 4.26
N SER A 14 -9.12 8.81 3.99
CA SER A 14 -10.26 7.95 4.29
C SER A 14 -10.51 7.72 5.78
N HIS A 15 -9.61 8.17 6.68
CA HIS A 15 -9.67 7.96 8.14
C HIS A 15 -9.93 6.50 8.54
N CYS A 16 -9.49 5.55 7.71
CA CYS A 16 -9.56 4.12 7.99
C CYS A 16 -8.22 3.62 8.48
N GLU A 17 -8.23 2.58 9.30
CA GLU A 17 -7.02 1.83 9.59
C GLU A 17 -6.68 0.95 8.39
N TYR A 18 -5.40 0.84 8.08
CA TYR A 18 -4.94 0.02 6.96
C TYR A 18 -3.57 -0.59 7.24
N GLN A 19 -3.32 -1.72 6.58
CA GLN A 19 -2.07 -2.44 6.61
C GLN A 19 -1.69 -2.90 5.20
N ILE A 20 -0.44 -2.66 4.84
CA ILE A 20 0.09 -2.99 3.52
C ILE A 20 0.90 -4.28 3.65
N PHE A 21 0.72 -5.15 2.67
CA PHE A 21 1.38 -6.43 2.53
C PHE A 21 2.04 -6.54 1.16
N ASP A 22 3.28 -6.99 1.16
CA ASP A 22 3.97 -7.46 -0.02
C ASP A 22 3.46 -8.86 -0.40
N LEU A 23 3.09 -9.07 -1.66
CA LEU A 23 2.66 -10.36 -2.22
C LEU A 23 3.68 -10.95 -3.21
N GLY A 24 4.96 -10.60 -3.05
CA GLY A 24 6.08 -11.18 -3.78
C GLY A 24 6.36 -12.61 -3.34
N ARG A 25 7.63 -12.94 -3.09
CA ARG A 25 8.03 -14.33 -2.80
C ARG A 25 7.53 -14.83 -1.43
N ARG A 26 7.29 -13.93 -0.48
CA ARG A 26 6.73 -14.21 0.84
C ARG A 26 5.82 -13.07 1.23
N ILE A 27 4.68 -13.39 1.86
CA ILE A 27 3.80 -12.37 2.42
C ILE A 27 4.55 -11.67 3.55
N LYS A 28 4.77 -10.35 3.40
CA LYS A 28 5.44 -9.52 4.40
C LYS A 28 4.65 -8.25 4.62
N THR A 29 4.57 -7.79 5.85
CA THR A 29 4.03 -6.46 6.13
C THR A 29 5.03 -5.40 5.66
N ILE A 30 4.50 -4.34 5.02
CA ILE A 30 5.25 -3.14 4.67
C ILE A 30 4.73 -2.02 5.56
N ASP A 31 5.65 -1.26 6.15
CA ASP A 31 5.30 -0.07 6.91
C ASP A 31 4.67 0.98 5.98
N SER A 32 3.56 1.57 6.42
CA SER A 32 2.88 2.66 5.72
C SER A 32 3.81 3.82 5.38
N GLN A 33 4.80 4.11 6.23
CA GLN A 33 5.80 5.14 5.95
C GLN A 33 6.74 4.72 4.82
N LEU A 34 7.24 3.48 4.84
CA LEU A 34 8.09 2.95 3.78
C LEU A 34 7.38 2.93 2.44
N PHE A 35 6.10 2.53 2.42
CA PHE A 35 5.28 2.56 1.21
C PHE A 35 5.11 3.99 0.67
N ALA A 36 4.87 4.96 1.55
CA ALA A 36 4.76 6.37 1.18
C ALA A 36 6.05 6.91 0.55
N ASP A 37 7.21 6.50 1.08
CA ASP A 37 8.52 6.90 0.56
C ASP A 37 8.81 6.24 -0.80
N VAL A 38 8.36 4.99 -1.00
CA VAL A 38 8.41 4.31 -2.31
C VAL A 38 7.50 5.01 -3.33
N GLU A 39 6.26 5.35 -2.97
CA GLU A 39 5.35 6.09 -3.88
C GLU A 39 5.93 7.44 -4.31
N LYS A 40 6.67 8.11 -3.41
CA LYS A 40 7.34 9.39 -3.71
C LYS A 40 8.64 9.23 -4.50
N GLY A 41 9.07 8.01 -4.80
CA GLY A 41 10.36 7.74 -5.43
C GLY A 41 11.58 8.05 -4.55
N GLN A 42 11.38 8.22 -3.24
CA GLN A 42 12.47 8.49 -2.29
C GLN A 42 13.22 7.22 -1.88
N CYS A 43 12.55 6.06 -1.95
CA CYS A 43 13.13 4.77 -1.61
C CYS A 43 12.82 3.73 -2.70
N PRO A 44 13.77 2.86 -3.08
CA PRO A 44 13.46 1.73 -3.94
C PRO A 44 12.54 0.73 -3.24
N TYR A 45 11.68 0.08 -4.03
CA TYR A 45 10.81 -0.97 -3.50
C TYR A 45 11.64 -2.10 -2.87
N PRO A 46 11.36 -2.53 -1.62
CA PRO A 46 12.24 -3.41 -0.85
C PRO A 46 12.26 -4.86 -1.33
N TYR A 47 11.19 -5.36 -1.97
CA TYR A 47 11.08 -6.76 -2.39
C TYR A 47 10.64 -6.93 -3.85
N PRO A 48 11.37 -6.37 -4.82
CA PRO A 48 10.96 -6.42 -6.22
C PRO A 48 11.00 -7.87 -6.71
N MET A 49 9.83 -8.42 -7.08
CA MET A 49 9.75 -9.74 -7.68
C MET A 49 9.51 -9.59 -9.18
N GLN A 50 10.46 -10.04 -10.00
CA GLN A 50 10.41 -9.88 -11.46
C GLN A 50 10.23 -8.42 -11.93
N ARG A 51 10.75 -7.44 -11.17
CA ARG A 51 10.59 -5.99 -11.42
C ARG A 51 9.15 -5.48 -11.32
N LYS A 52 8.23 -6.30 -10.81
CA LYS A 52 6.84 -5.91 -10.54
C LYS A 52 6.62 -5.77 -9.04
N ALA A 53 5.79 -4.82 -8.64
CA ALA A 53 5.37 -4.68 -7.25
C ALA A 53 3.98 -5.31 -7.11
N HIS A 54 3.90 -6.39 -6.31
CA HIS A 54 2.65 -7.03 -5.95
C HIS A 54 2.34 -6.65 -4.52
N LEU A 55 1.24 -5.94 -4.33
CA LEU A 55 0.86 -5.35 -3.06
C LEU A 55 -0.57 -5.73 -2.72
N ALA A 56 -0.82 -6.02 -1.46
CA ALA A 56 -2.16 -6.09 -0.89
C ALA A 56 -2.30 -5.01 0.17
N ILE A 57 -3.42 -4.32 0.18
CA ILE A 57 -3.74 -3.32 1.20
C ILE A 57 -5.04 -3.76 1.85
N ALA A 58 -4.94 -4.20 3.09
CA ALA A 58 -6.10 -4.48 3.92
C ALA A 58 -6.45 -3.20 4.66
N TYR A 59 -7.68 -2.74 4.58
CA TYR A 59 -8.18 -1.62 5.38
C TYR A 59 -9.53 -1.97 5.99
N TRP A 60 -9.81 -1.38 7.15
CA TRP A 60 -11.05 -1.60 7.88
C TRP A 60 -11.56 -0.29 8.47
N ASN A 61 -12.87 -0.19 8.58
CA ASN A 61 -13.53 0.90 9.28
C ASN A 61 -13.83 0.51 10.75
N GLU A 62 -14.41 1.42 11.52
CA GLU A 62 -14.84 1.17 12.90
C GLU A 62 -15.82 -0.01 13.03
N GLN A 63 -16.55 -0.33 11.95
CA GLN A 63 -17.45 -1.50 11.88
C GLN A 63 -16.70 -2.83 11.65
N LYS A 64 -15.36 -2.82 11.67
CA LYS A 64 -14.47 -3.98 11.49
C LYS A 64 -14.72 -4.78 10.21
N GLN A 65 -15.23 -4.14 9.15
CA GLN A 65 -15.37 -4.80 7.85
C GLN A 65 -14.05 -4.73 7.09
N PRO A 66 -13.35 -5.86 6.87
CA PRO A 66 -12.07 -5.85 6.20
C PRO A 66 -12.28 -5.82 4.68
N TRP A 67 -11.73 -4.80 4.04
CA TRP A 67 -11.60 -4.71 2.59
C TRP A 67 -10.15 -4.93 2.22
N ILE A 68 -9.90 -5.73 1.18
CA ILE A 68 -8.55 -6.02 0.72
C ILE A 68 -8.44 -5.60 -0.74
N TRP A 69 -7.55 -4.67 -1.02
CA TRP A 69 -7.18 -4.29 -2.36
C TRP A 69 -5.94 -5.03 -2.81
N PHE A 70 -6.00 -5.63 -3.99
CA PHE A 70 -4.86 -6.26 -4.64
C PHE A 70 -4.38 -5.32 -5.74
N LEU A 71 -3.13 -4.87 -5.62
CA LEU A 71 -2.49 -3.94 -6.51
C LEU A 71 -1.29 -4.62 -7.18
N LYS A 72 -1.17 -4.39 -8.48
CA LYS A 72 -0.05 -4.89 -9.28
C LYS A 72 0.47 -3.75 -10.13
N PHE A 73 1.72 -3.38 -9.90
CA PHE A 73 2.44 -2.40 -10.69
C PHE A 73 3.37 -3.13 -11.67
N GLU A 74 3.24 -2.84 -12.97
CA GLU A 74 4.04 -3.41 -14.06
C GLU A 74 5.13 -2.45 -14.55
#